data_AF-A0A974P3P7-F1
#
_entry.id   AF-A0A974P3P7-F1
#
_cell.length_a   1.000
_cell.length_b   1.000
_cell.length_c   1.000
_cell.angle_alpha   90.00
_cell.angle_beta   90.00
_cell.angle_gamma   90.00
#
_symmetry.space_group_name_H-M   'P 1'
#
loop_
_entity.id
_entity.type
_entity.pdbx_description
1 polymer ?
#
loop_
_entity_poly.entity_id
_entity_poly.type
_entity_poly.pdbx_seq_one_letter_code
_entity_poly.pdbx_strand_id
1 'polypeptide(L)'
;MPVVSRGEDGHGEGLHCASCHTAKNVWVGGTHIVTIPGNPKWALAPASMAWQGKSLGEICAQIKDPARNGGRTLAQIHDHMANDELVAWGWNPGLGRTPAPGTQAQLGELIQAWIDTGAKCPAPGGTKVPSHDLKAEAGSMKPAV
;
A
#
# COMPACT_ATOMS: atom_id res chain seq x y z
N MET A 1 -10.38 -20.97 -3.63
CA MET A 1 -9.20 -20.31 -4.22
C MET A 1 -7.95 -20.94 -3.63
N PRO A 2 -6.85 -21.08 -4.39
CA PRO A 2 -5.58 -21.54 -3.84
C PRO A 2 -5.12 -20.60 -2.72
N VAL A 3 -4.37 -21.14 -1.75
CA VAL A 3 -3.72 -20.32 -0.72
C VAL A 3 -2.66 -19.46 -1.41
N VAL A 4 -2.75 -18.15 -1.23
CA VAL A 4 -1.76 -17.19 -1.75
C VAL A 4 -1.06 -16.58 -0.55
N SER A 5 0.24 -16.85 -0.42
CA SER A 5 1.11 -16.20 0.55
C SER A 5 2.11 -15.29 -0.19
N ARG A 6 2.77 -14.41 0.56
CA ARG A 6 3.69 -13.38 0.03
C ARG A 6 5.00 -13.95 -0.51
N GLY A 7 5.50 -15.05 0.04
CA GLY A 7 6.90 -15.47 -0.12
C GLY A 7 7.88 -14.52 0.60
N GLU A 8 9.14 -14.94 0.74
CA GLU A 8 10.19 -14.10 1.36
C GLU A 8 10.60 -12.93 0.47
N ASP A 9 10.54 -13.11 -0.85
CA ASP A 9 10.91 -12.13 -1.87
C ASP A 9 9.75 -11.19 -2.28
N GLY A 10 8.54 -11.42 -1.75
CA GLY A 10 7.35 -10.64 -2.09
C GLY A 10 6.70 -11.02 -3.43
N HIS A 11 7.11 -12.14 -4.05
CA HIS A 11 6.61 -12.62 -5.34
C HIS A 11 5.81 -13.91 -5.27
N GLY A 12 5.41 -14.33 -4.07
CA GLY A 12 4.59 -15.52 -3.82
C GLY A 12 5.42 -16.73 -3.40
N GLU A 13 4.80 -17.64 -2.64
CA GLU A 13 5.37 -18.94 -2.30
C GLU A 13 4.55 -20.04 -2.98
N GLY A 14 5.22 -20.96 -3.68
CA GLY A 14 4.55 -21.95 -4.54
C GLY A 14 4.10 -21.33 -5.87
N LEU A 15 2.91 -20.71 -5.91
CA LEU A 15 2.42 -20.04 -7.12
C LEU A 15 2.88 -18.56 -7.13
N HIS A 16 3.77 -18.22 -8.06
CA HIS A 16 4.27 -16.85 -8.20
C HIS A 16 3.16 -15.86 -8.56
N CYS A 17 3.22 -14.66 -7.98
CA CYS A 17 2.26 -13.58 -8.22
C CYS A 17 2.13 -13.24 -9.72
N ALA A 18 3.23 -13.28 -10.47
CA ALA A 18 3.24 -12.99 -11.91
C ALA A 18 2.40 -13.97 -12.76
N SER A 19 1.98 -15.11 -12.20
CA SER A 19 1.07 -16.04 -12.88
C SER A 19 -0.33 -15.45 -13.08
N CYS A 20 -0.70 -14.47 -12.25
CA CYS A 20 -2.01 -13.81 -12.28
C CYS A 20 -1.85 -12.30 -12.51
N HIS A 21 -0.89 -11.66 -11.85
CA HIS A 21 -0.67 -10.23 -11.93
C HIS A 21 0.12 -9.87 -13.19
N THR A 22 -0.49 -9.04 -14.04
CA THR A 22 0.11 -8.58 -15.30
C THR A 22 0.51 -7.11 -15.20
N ALA A 23 0.94 -6.50 -16.31
CA ALA A 23 1.30 -5.09 -16.36
C ALA A 23 0.14 -4.11 -16.03
N LYS A 24 -1.13 -4.56 -16.09
CA LYS A 24 -2.31 -3.72 -15.86
C LYS A 24 -3.37 -4.49 -15.07
N ASN A 25 -4.26 -3.76 -14.40
CA ASN A 25 -5.43 -4.37 -13.75
C ASN A 25 -6.26 -5.16 -14.79
N VAL A 26 -6.61 -6.40 -14.47
CA VAL A 26 -7.40 -7.28 -15.35
C VAL A 26 -8.77 -7.52 -14.70
N TRP A 27 -9.86 -7.30 -15.44
CA TRP A 27 -11.18 -7.72 -15.00
C TRP A 27 -11.35 -9.22 -15.18
N VAL A 28 -11.80 -9.90 -14.12
CA VAL A 28 -11.98 -11.37 -14.13
C VAL A 28 -13.42 -11.79 -13.82
N GLY A 29 -14.32 -10.84 -13.61
CA GLY A 29 -15.76 -11.08 -13.50
C GLY A 29 -16.20 -11.96 -12.32
N GLY A 30 -15.33 -12.20 -11.34
CA GLY A 30 -15.63 -13.02 -10.18
C GLY A 30 -16.47 -12.27 -9.14
N THR A 31 -17.26 -13.02 -8.37
CA THR A 31 -18.07 -12.48 -7.26
C THR A 31 -17.24 -12.04 -6.06
N HIS A 32 -16.08 -12.67 -5.84
CA HIS A 32 -15.18 -12.37 -4.72
C HIS A 32 -13.89 -11.66 -5.13
N ILE A 33 -13.44 -11.87 -6.37
CA ILE A 33 -12.37 -11.11 -7.00
C ILE A 33 -12.95 -10.54 -8.29
N VAL A 34 -13.19 -9.23 -8.32
CA VAL A 34 -13.68 -8.53 -9.50
C VAL A 34 -12.54 -8.24 -10.48
N THR A 35 -11.37 -7.87 -9.95
CA THR A 35 -10.17 -7.54 -10.71
C THR A 35 -8.91 -8.14 -10.10
N ILE A 36 -7.99 -8.62 -10.94
CA ILE A 36 -6.62 -8.92 -10.54
C ILE A 36 -5.81 -7.61 -10.65
N PRO A 37 -5.15 -7.15 -9.57
CA PRO A 37 -4.26 -6.01 -9.66
C PRO A 37 -3.14 -6.20 -10.70
N GLY A 38 -2.64 -5.13 -11.31
CA GLY A 38 -1.47 -5.25 -12.18
C GLY A 38 -0.65 -3.97 -12.27
N ASN A 39 0.66 -4.18 -12.42
CA ASN A 39 1.70 -3.18 -12.60
C ASN A 39 2.97 -3.92 -13.14
N PRO A 40 3.78 -3.35 -14.05
CA PRO A 40 4.96 -4.03 -14.59
C PRO A 40 5.96 -4.52 -13.54
N LYS A 41 6.04 -3.85 -12.39
CA LYS A 41 6.90 -4.21 -11.25
C LYS A 41 6.11 -4.78 -10.07
N TRP A 42 4.98 -5.46 -10.33
CA TRP A 42 4.11 -5.99 -9.27
C TRP A 42 4.87 -6.88 -8.28
N ALA A 43 4.89 -6.43 -7.03
CA ALA A 43 5.46 -7.12 -5.88
C ALA A 43 4.79 -6.61 -4.60
N LEU A 44 4.81 -7.40 -3.53
CA LEU A 44 4.37 -6.89 -2.23
C LEU A 44 5.55 -6.31 -1.46
N ALA A 45 5.42 -5.07 -0.95
CA ALA A 45 6.45 -4.43 -0.11
C ALA A 45 6.73 -5.26 1.15
N PRO A 46 8.00 -5.47 1.58
CA PRO A 46 8.38 -6.38 2.67
C PRO A 46 7.51 -6.25 3.93
N ALA A 47 7.30 -7.34 4.67
CA ALA A 47 6.45 -7.34 5.86
C ALA A 47 6.91 -6.32 6.93
N SER A 48 8.22 -6.05 7.00
CA SER A 48 8.82 -5.02 7.86
C SER A 48 8.35 -3.59 7.54
N MET A 49 7.77 -3.36 6.35
CA MET A 49 7.20 -2.09 5.92
C MET A 49 5.70 -1.95 6.20
N ALA A 50 5.02 -2.96 6.75
CA ALA A 50 3.61 -2.88 7.08
C ALA A 50 3.32 -1.76 8.12
N TRP A 51 2.17 -1.09 7.99
CA TRP A 51 1.75 0.01 8.88
C TRP A 51 0.55 -0.35 9.76
N GLN A 52 -0.19 -1.40 9.42
CA GLN A 52 -1.34 -1.86 10.19
C GLN A 52 -0.95 -2.10 11.65
N GLY A 53 -1.75 -1.57 12.58
CA GLY A 53 -1.52 -1.71 14.03
C GLY A 53 -0.42 -0.83 14.61
N LYS A 54 0.27 -0.02 13.79
CA LYS A 54 1.30 0.93 14.24
C LYS A 54 0.72 2.32 14.50
N SER A 55 1.25 3.03 15.48
CA SER A 55 0.99 4.45 15.70
C SER A 55 1.72 5.32 14.66
N LEU A 56 1.31 6.58 14.52
CA LEU A 56 2.00 7.53 13.64
C LEU A 56 3.47 7.72 14.01
N GLY A 57 3.81 7.68 15.31
CA GLY A 57 5.19 7.76 15.77
C GLY A 57 6.02 6.54 15.34
N GLU A 58 5.43 5.34 15.43
CA GLU A 58 6.07 4.09 15.00
C GLU A 58 6.27 4.05 13.47
N ILE A 59 5.28 4.53 12.70
CA ILE A 59 5.37 4.63 11.23
C ILE A 59 6.45 5.64 10.84
N CYS A 60 6.49 6.80 11.47
CA CYS A 60 7.53 7.80 11.20
C CYS A 60 8.93 7.24 11.49
N ALA A 61 9.12 6.60 12.65
CA ALA A 61 10.39 5.96 12.98
C ALA A 61 10.75 4.85 11.97
N GLN A 62 9.76 4.12 11.46
CA GLN A 62 9.95 3.09 10.43
C GLN A 62 10.39 3.64 9.09
N ILE A 63 9.74 4.70 8.61
CA ILE A 63 10.08 5.33 7.33
C ILE A 63 11.52 5.87 7.35
N LYS A 64 11.97 6.39 8.51
CA LYS A 64 13.30 6.97 8.66
C LYS A 64 14.43 5.96 8.87
N ASP A 65 14.11 4.72 9.24
CA ASP A 65 15.09 3.71 9.62
C ASP A 65 15.66 3.00 8.38
N PRO A 66 16.95 3.19 8.05
CA PRO A 66 17.57 2.57 6.87
C PRO A 66 17.49 1.04 6.85
N ALA A 67 17.47 0.40 8.02
CA ALA A 67 17.36 -1.05 8.13
C ALA A 67 15.95 -1.57 7.74
N ARG A 68 14.94 -0.70 7.75
CA ARG A 68 13.54 -1.07 7.46
C ARG A 68 12.96 -0.40 6.21
N ASN A 69 13.53 0.71 5.75
CA ASN A 69 13.07 1.44 4.57
C ASN A 69 13.77 1.01 3.26
N GLY A 70 14.67 0.02 3.34
CA GLY A 70 15.49 -0.45 2.20
C GLY A 70 16.68 0.45 1.91
N GLY A 71 17.31 1.02 2.94
CA GLY A 71 18.50 1.87 2.80
C GLY A 71 18.26 3.25 2.18
N ARG A 72 17.00 3.70 2.12
CA ARG A 72 16.63 4.97 1.49
C ARG A 72 16.94 6.17 2.39
N THR A 73 17.52 7.20 1.78
CA THR A 73 17.60 8.56 2.33
C THR A 73 16.23 9.25 2.29
N LEU A 74 16.08 10.39 2.98
CA LEU A 74 14.84 11.19 2.93
C LEU A 74 14.50 11.65 1.50
N ALA A 75 15.49 12.03 0.70
CA ALA A 75 15.28 12.40 -0.70
C ALA A 75 14.77 11.22 -1.54
N GLN A 76 15.31 10.02 -1.32
CA GLN A 76 14.83 8.80 -1.99
C GLN A 76 13.46 8.34 -1.48
N ILE A 77 13.13 8.62 -0.22
CA ILE A 77 11.77 8.39 0.31
C ILE A 77 10.80 9.34 -0.40
N HIS A 78 11.14 10.62 -0.54
CA HIS A 78 10.32 11.57 -1.28
C HIS A 78 10.08 11.10 -2.72
N ASP A 79 11.15 10.78 -3.45
CA ASP A 79 11.03 10.28 -4.83
C ASP A 79 10.18 8.99 -4.91
N HIS A 80 10.40 8.04 -4.00
CA HIS A 80 9.59 6.82 -3.95
C HIS A 80 8.12 7.13 -3.69
N MET A 81 7.77 8.03 -2.77
CA MET A 81 6.38 8.33 -2.48
C MET A 81 5.71 9.14 -3.61
N ALA A 82 6.45 10.08 -4.21
CA ALA A 82 5.94 11.01 -5.22
C ALA A 82 5.86 10.40 -6.62
N ASN A 83 6.79 9.51 -7.00
CA ASN A 83 7.00 9.12 -8.40
C ASN A 83 6.94 7.61 -8.65
N ASP A 84 6.93 6.77 -7.62
CA ASP A 84 6.88 5.32 -7.81
C ASP A 84 5.52 4.88 -8.38
N GLU A 85 5.51 4.25 -9.55
CA GLU A 85 4.26 3.80 -10.20
C GLU A 85 3.46 2.72 -9.43
N LEU A 86 4.10 1.94 -8.56
CA LEU A 86 3.43 0.95 -7.73
C LEU A 86 2.84 1.61 -6.47
N VAL A 87 3.44 2.70 -5.98
CA VAL A 87 2.78 3.60 -5.02
C VAL A 87 1.59 4.29 -5.69
N ALA A 88 1.77 4.83 -6.90
CA ALA A 88 0.74 5.47 -7.72
C ALA A 88 -0.49 4.59 -7.96
N TRP A 89 -0.28 3.28 -8.01
CA TRP A 89 -1.34 2.29 -8.19
C TRP A 89 -2.45 2.43 -7.13
N GLY A 90 -2.14 2.93 -5.93
CA GLY A 90 -3.13 3.18 -4.87
C GLY A 90 -4.27 4.12 -5.25
N TRP A 91 -4.06 5.03 -6.22
CA TRP A 91 -5.12 5.91 -6.74
C TRP A 91 -5.87 5.34 -7.94
N ASN A 92 -5.36 4.27 -8.56
CA ASN A 92 -6.01 3.55 -9.66
C ASN A 92 -6.06 2.03 -9.41
N PRO A 93 -6.73 1.57 -8.32
CA PRO A 93 -6.59 0.20 -7.83
C PRO A 93 -7.40 -0.86 -8.61
N GLY A 94 -8.06 -0.46 -9.70
CA GLY A 94 -9.00 -1.31 -10.42
C GLY A 94 -10.35 -1.43 -9.71
N LEU A 95 -11.34 -2.03 -10.40
CA LEU A 95 -12.71 -2.15 -9.90
C LEU A 95 -12.78 -3.00 -8.62
N GLY A 96 -13.68 -2.60 -7.72
CA GLY A 96 -13.94 -3.28 -6.44
C GLY A 96 -13.05 -2.84 -5.28
N ARG A 97 -12.20 -1.81 -5.47
CA ARG A 97 -11.34 -1.25 -4.43
C ARG A 97 -11.51 0.27 -4.36
N THR A 98 -11.52 0.80 -3.14
CA THR A 98 -11.57 2.25 -2.90
C THR A 98 -10.20 2.86 -3.21
N PRO A 99 -10.12 3.87 -4.09
CA PRO A 99 -8.89 4.62 -4.31
C PRO A 99 -8.39 5.29 -3.03
N ALA A 100 -7.07 5.48 -2.92
CA ALA A 100 -6.50 6.32 -1.89
C ALA A 100 -7.09 7.75 -1.95
N PRO A 101 -7.30 8.41 -0.81
CA PRO A 101 -7.77 9.80 -0.79
C PRO A 101 -6.72 10.74 -1.41
N GLY A 102 -7.17 11.87 -1.96
CA GLY A 102 -6.29 12.88 -2.57
C GLY A 102 -5.62 12.37 -3.85
N THR A 103 -4.34 12.71 -4.02
CA THR A 103 -3.51 12.36 -5.19
C THR A 103 -2.08 12.00 -4.77
N GLN A 104 -1.34 11.30 -5.63
CA GLN A 104 0.07 11.01 -5.37
C GLN A 104 0.93 12.29 -5.35
N ALA A 105 0.59 13.29 -6.17
CA ALA A 105 1.27 14.58 -6.15
C ALA A 105 1.16 15.24 -4.76
N GLN A 106 -0.05 15.24 -4.18
CA GLN A 106 -0.26 15.73 -2.81
C GLN A 106 0.50 14.89 -1.78
N LEU A 107 0.62 13.57 -1.96
CA LEU A 107 1.48 12.74 -1.10
C LEU A 107 2.95 13.22 -1.18
N GLY A 108 3.47 13.46 -2.39
CA GLY A 108 4.80 14.00 -2.60
C GLY A 108 5.01 15.34 -1.87
N GLU A 109 4.10 16.30 -2.06
CA GLU A 109 4.13 17.61 -1.40
C GLU A 109 4.13 17.49 0.13
N LEU A 110 3.29 16.60 0.69
CA LEU A 110 3.23 16.36 2.14
C LEU A 110 4.52 15.75 2.68
N ILE A 111 5.12 14.80 1.95
CA ILE A 111 6.40 14.20 2.34
C ILE A 111 7.53 15.22 2.28
N GLN A 112 7.56 16.07 1.24
CA GLN A 112 8.55 17.14 1.13
C GLN A 112 8.41 18.15 2.29
N ALA A 113 7.20 18.61 2.58
CA ALA A 113 6.95 19.53 3.69
C ALA A 113 7.36 18.93 5.06
N TRP A 114 7.12 17.63 5.26
CA TRP A 114 7.60 16.93 6.46
C TRP A 114 9.14 16.87 6.51
N ILE A 115 9.82 16.64 5.39
CA ILE A 115 11.28 16.66 5.32
C ILE A 115 11.84 18.05 5.62
N ASP A 116 11.24 19.10 5.05
CA ASP A 116 11.68 20.50 5.21
C ASP A 116 11.59 20.96 6.68
N THR A 117 10.68 20.38 7.46
CA THR A 117 10.56 20.63 8.92
C THR A 117 11.46 19.74 9.78
N GLY A 118 12.37 18.99 9.15
CA GLY A 118 13.36 18.13 9.80
C GLY A 118 12.90 16.68 9.99
N ALA A 119 11.85 16.24 9.28
CA ALA A 119 11.31 14.89 9.34
C ALA A 119 11.03 14.42 10.80
N LYS A 120 10.46 15.30 11.61
CA LYS A 120 10.22 15.02 13.04
C LYS A 120 9.11 13.97 13.20
N CYS A 121 9.28 13.10 14.19
CA CYS A 121 8.27 12.10 14.52
C CYS A 121 7.38 12.57 15.67
N PRO A 122 6.06 12.33 15.60
CA PRO A 122 5.18 12.54 16.74
C PRO A 122 5.52 11.54 17.85
N ALA A 123 5.11 11.86 19.09
CA ALA A 123 5.30 10.98 20.22
C ALA A 123 4.65 9.59 19.97
N PRO A 124 5.22 8.48 20.47
CA PRO A 124 4.76 7.11 20.15
C PRO A 124 3.31 6.76 20.53
N GLY A 125 2.57 7.65 21.22
CA GLY A 125 1.23 7.40 21.77
C GLY A 125 0.03 7.80 20.90
N GLY A 126 0.22 8.07 19.61
CA GLY A 126 -0.87 8.44 18.69
C GLY A 126 -1.80 7.28 18.32
N THR A 127 -3.00 7.60 17.81
CA THR A 127 -3.97 6.62 17.28
C THR A 127 -3.28 5.64 16.33
N LYS A 128 -3.49 4.34 16.56
CA LYS A 128 -2.94 3.28 15.72
C LYS A 128 -3.72 3.19 14.42
N VAL A 129 -3.03 2.90 13.32
CA VAL A 129 -3.68 2.58 12.05
C VAL A 129 -4.55 1.34 12.27
N PRO A 130 -5.87 1.42 12.00
CA PRO A 130 -6.76 0.30 12.22
C PRO A 130 -6.29 -0.89 11.37
N SER A 131 -6.17 -2.04 12.01
CA SER A 131 -6.19 -3.32 11.31
C SER A 131 -7.63 -3.53 10.84
N HIS A 132 -7.93 -3.28 9.56
CA HIS A 132 -9.24 -3.64 9.03
C HIS A 132 -9.39 -5.17 9.12
N ASP A 133 -10.28 -5.62 10.00
CA ASP A 133 -10.93 -6.91 9.84
C ASP A 133 -11.77 -6.83 8.56
N LEU A 134 -11.34 -7.53 7.52
CA LEU A 134 -11.99 -7.59 6.19
C LEU A 134 -13.46 -8.10 6.22
N LYS A 135 -14.08 -8.26 7.40
CA LYS A 135 -15.42 -8.80 7.60
C LYS A 135 -16.51 -7.76 7.89
N ALA A 136 -16.19 -6.48 8.11
CA ALA A 136 -17.16 -5.55 8.70
C ALA A 136 -17.87 -4.55 7.76
N GLU A 137 -17.53 -4.47 6.46
CA GLU A 137 -18.14 -3.46 5.56
C GLU A 137 -19.01 -4.06 4.44
N ALA A 138 -19.72 -5.15 4.73
CA ALA A 138 -20.86 -5.60 3.92
C ALA A 138 -22.17 -5.02 4.49
N GLY A 139 -22.26 -3.68 4.54
CA GLY A 139 -23.43 -2.95 5.02
C GLY A 139 -24.34 -2.49 3.89
N SER A 140 -25.24 -3.38 3.44
CA SER A 140 -26.54 -3.08 2.82
C SER A 140 -26.59 -2.01 1.72
N MET A 141 -26.26 -2.39 0.49
CA MET A 141 -26.73 -1.69 -0.71
C MET A 141 -27.97 -2.45 -1.23
N LYS A 142 -29.15 -1.95 -0.87
CA LYS A 142 -30.41 -2.40 -1.49
C LYS A 142 -30.41 -1.98 -2.97
N PRO A 143 -30.87 -2.83 -3.90
CA PRO A 143 -30.99 -2.45 -5.29
C PRO A 143 -32.09 -1.40 -5.44
N ALA A 144 -31.76 -0.26 -6.05
CA ALA A 144 -32.78 0.65 -6.56
C ALA A 144 -33.34 0.05 -7.85
N VAL A 145 -34.67 -0.13 -7.86
CA VAL A 145 -35.50 -0.33 -9.05
C VAL A 145 -35.61 1.00 -9.79
#